data_AF-A0A5N7ASF5-F1
#
_entry.id   AF-A0A5N7ASF5-F1
#
_cell.length_a   1.000
_cell.length_b   1.000
_cell.length_c   1.000
_cell.angle_alpha   90.00
_cell.angle_beta   90.00
_cell.angle_gamma   90.00
#
_symmetry.space_group_name_H-M   'P 1'
#
loop_
_entity.id
_entity.type
_entity.pdbx_description
1 polymer ?
#
loop_
_entity_poly.entity_id
_entity_poly.type
_entity_poly.pdbx_seq_one_letter_code
_entity_poly.pdbx_strand_id
1 'polypeptide(L)'
;MKFLASTKQFTLRYVPKHVISPIASRYLASPINPIRFKIQHLYATRDRTTLWWRVSLQHLQQQRRVVRSWCARRVRLAFQRALKERGFDAEGRRIKPSSDEPSEGKDGNLVGSIDILVRPQCIQENYATVQADMNSLVDSLIQNRNKGDQPKAPRNEGVKVSFKNSQGNNKSTSN
;
A
#
# COMPACT_ATOMS: atom_id res chain seq x y z
N MET A 1 -4.01 1.60 9.35
CA MET A 1 -2.53 1.78 9.30
C MET A 1 -2.10 1.87 7.84
N LYS A 2 -1.17 2.77 7.47
CA LYS A 2 -0.59 2.79 6.11
C LYS A 2 0.62 1.86 6.11
N PHE A 3 0.72 0.96 5.13
CA PHE A 3 1.86 0.05 4.99
C PHE A 3 2.73 0.49 3.82
N LEU A 4 4.04 0.46 4.03
CA LEU A 4 5.02 0.81 3.02
C LEU A 4 6.12 -0.25 3.05
N ALA A 5 6.34 -0.91 1.92
CA ALA A 5 7.46 -1.80 1.71
C ALA A 5 8.22 -1.38 0.46
N SER A 6 9.54 -1.51 0.48
CA SER A 6 10.39 -1.16 -0.65
C SER A 6 11.39 -2.25 -0.90
N THR A 7 11.58 -2.57 -2.18
CA THR A 7 12.72 -3.36 -2.66
C THR A 7 13.60 -2.47 -3.52
N LYS A 8 14.64 -3.06 -4.12
CA LYS A 8 15.50 -2.40 -5.11
C LYS A 8 14.70 -1.91 -6.31
N GLN A 9 13.68 -2.67 -6.72
CA GLN A 9 12.95 -2.44 -7.97
C GLN A 9 11.59 -1.76 -7.77
N PHE A 10 10.98 -1.91 -6.59
CA PHE A 10 9.60 -1.46 -6.35
C PHE A 10 9.45 -0.71 -5.02
N THR A 11 8.40 0.09 -4.92
CA THR A 11 7.86 0.56 -3.64
C THR A 11 6.38 0.28 -3.63
N LEU A 12 5.93 -0.53 -2.67
CA LEU A 12 4.54 -0.88 -2.48
C LEU A 12 3.96 -0.01 -1.36
N ARG A 13 2.90 0.72 -1.67
CA ARG A 13 2.13 1.51 -0.70
C ARG A 13 0.75 0.90 -0.57
N TYR A 14 0.40 0.47 0.62
CA TYR A 14 -0.92 -0.08 0.92
C TYR A 14 -1.68 0.78 1.92
N VAL A 15 -2.96 0.96 1.63
CA VAL A 15 -3.92 1.64 2.49
C VAL A 15 -5.14 0.72 2.62
N PRO A 16 -5.62 0.41 3.83
CA PRO A 16 -6.76 -0.50 4.04
C PRO A 16 -8.11 0.11 3.62
N LYS A 17 -8.13 1.39 3.24
CA LYS A 17 -9.29 2.09 2.68
C LYS A 17 -9.16 2.18 1.18
N HIS A 18 -10.29 2.15 0.48
CA HIS A 18 -10.36 2.43 -0.95
C HIS A 18 -10.08 3.90 -1.22
N VAL A 19 -8.97 4.19 -1.89
CA VAL A 19 -8.53 5.54 -2.23
C VAL A 19 -8.59 5.73 -3.73
N ILE A 20 -9.22 6.82 -4.15
CA ILE A 20 -9.28 7.21 -5.57
C ILE A 20 -7.85 7.49 -6.06
N SER A 21 -7.54 7.04 -7.28
CA SER A 21 -6.23 7.30 -7.86
C SER A 21 -5.96 8.81 -8.01
N PRO A 22 -4.73 9.32 -7.77
CA PRO A 22 -4.38 10.72 -7.99
C PRO A 22 -4.73 11.22 -9.40
N ILE A 23 -4.60 10.36 -10.41
CA ILE A 23 -4.99 10.68 -11.80
C ILE A 23 -6.50 10.89 -11.89
N ALA A 24 -7.29 9.97 -11.32
CA ALA A 24 -8.75 10.10 -11.29
C ALA A 24 -9.21 11.30 -10.46
N SER A 25 -8.55 11.54 -9.32
CA SER A 25 -8.80 12.70 -8.46
C SER A 25 -8.59 14.01 -9.20
N ARG A 26 -7.58 14.11 -10.09
CA ARG A 26 -7.34 15.30 -10.91
C ARG A 26 -8.53 15.59 -11.84
N TYR A 27 -9.10 14.56 -12.46
CA TYR A 27 -10.27 14.73 -13.32
C TYR A 27 -11.52 15.09 -12.53
N LEU A 28 -11.72 14.51 -11.35
CA LEU A 28 -12.86 14.82 -10.49
C LEU A 28 -12.79 16.24 -9.92
N ALA A 29 -11.59 16.75 -9.64
CA ALA A 29 -11.37 18.11 -9.15
C ALA A 29 -11.60 19.18 -10.23
N SER A 30 -11.55 18.82 -11.51
CA SER A 30 -11.74 19.74 -12.63
C SER A 30 -13.21 19.74 -13.08
N PRO A 31 -14.02 20.76 -12.73
CA PRO A 31 -15.45 20.78 -13.06
C PRO A 31 -15.72 20.80 -14.57
N ILE A 32 -14.78 21.32 -15.36
CA ILE A 32 -14.86 21.48 -16.82
C ILE A 32 -14.67 20.16 -17.56
N ASN A 33 -14.01 19.16 -16.96
CA ASN A 33 -13.63 17.96 -17.71
C ASN A 33 -14.83 17.01 -17.88
N PRO A 34 -15.30 16.71 -19.10
CA PRO A 34 -16.50 15.89 -19.30
C PRO A 34 -16.32 14.44 -18.82
N ILE A 35 -15.08 13.93 -18.74
CA ILE A 35 -14.79 12.57 -18.30
C ILE A 35 -15.09 12.39 -16.79
N ARG A 36 -15.20 13.49 -16.02
CA ARG A 36 -15.43 13.43 -14.57
C ARG A 36 -16.66 12.61 -14.19
N PHE A 37 -17.76 12.70 -14.94
CA PHE A 37 -19.00 11.99 -14.64
C PHE A 37 -18.82 10.48 -14.76
N LYS A 38 -18.11 10.05 -15.81
CA LYS A 38 -17.76 8.64 -16.01
C LYS A 38 -16.86 8.12 -14.90
N ILE A 39 -15.86 8.91 -14.50
CA ILE A 39 -14.96 8.53 -13.39
C ILE A 39 -15.73 8.47 -12.07
N GLN A 40 -16.59 9.45 -11.80
CA GLN A 40 -17.40 9.49 -10.58
C GLN A 40 -18.30 8.26 -10.50
N HIS A 41 -19.02 7.94 -11.58
CA HIS A 41 -19.84 6.75 -11.66
C HIS A 41 -19.01 5.47 -11.48
N LEU A 42 -17.86 5.35 -12.17
CA LEU A 42 -16.96 4.21 -12.05
C LEU A 42 -16.55 3.95 -10.60
N TYR A 43 -16.15 4.99 -9.85
CA TYR A 43 -15.74 4.81 -8.45
C TYR A 43 -16.92 4.65 -7.49
N ALA A 44 -18.11 5.14 -7.84
CA ALA A 44 -19.32 4.94 -7.05
C ALA A 44 -19.83 3.49 -7.14
N THR A 45 -19.74 2.85 -8.31
CA THR A 45 -20.22 1.48 -8.54
C THR A 45 -19.16 0.39 -8.37
N ARG A 46 -17.89 0.77 -8.24
CA ARG A 46 -16.79 -0.19 -8.07
C ARG A 46 -16.94 -0.96 -6.76
N ASP A 47 -16.77 -2.28 -6.85
CA ASP A 47 -16.87 -3.17 -5.70
C ASP A 47 -15.86 -2.81 -4.60
N ARG A 48 -16.37 -2.67 -3.37
CA ARG A 48 -15.60 -2.33 -2.17
C ARG A 48 -15.10 -3.57 -1.43
N THR A 49 -15.47 -4.77 -1.84
CA THR A 49 -14.93 -6.02 -1.28
C THR A 49 -13.61 -6.42 -1.94
N THR A 50 -13.16 -5.69 -2.97
CA THR A 50 -11.95 -6.00 -3.75
C THR A 50 -10.78 -5.08 -3.40
N LEU A 51 -9.59 -5.53 -3.82
CA LEU A 51 -8.35 -4.79 -3.80
C LEU A 51 -8.25 -3.85 -5.00
N TRP A 52 -8.14 -2.56 -4.74
CA TRP A 52 -7.92 -1.57 -5.77
C TRP A 52 -6.42 -1.31 -5.92
N TRP A 53 -5.78 -1.98 -6.87
CA TRP A 53 -4.35 -1.81 -7.08
C TRP A 53 -4.05 -1.15 -8.43
N ARG A 54 -2.89 -0.49 -8.48
CA ARG A 54 -2.34 0.07 -9.71
C ARG A 54 -0.82 -0.03 -9.74
N VAL A 55 -0.27 0.11 -10.94
CA VAL A 55 1.17 0.23 -11.17
C VAL A 55 1.46 1.66 -11.63
N SER A 56 2.25 2.38 -10.84
CA SER A 56 2.71 3.74 -11.13
C SER A 56 4.11 3.72 -11.76
N LEU A 57 4.23 4.36 -12.92
CA LEU A 57 5.47 4.47 -13.70
C LEU A 57 6.05 5.89 -13.63
N GLN A 58 5.75 6.64 -12.57
CA GLN A 58 6.16 8.04 -12.43
C GLN A 58 7.69 8.22 -12.52
N HIS A 59 8.47 7.26 -12.03
CA HIS A 59 9.94 7.33 -12.13
C HIS A 59 10.49 6.92 -13.50
N LEU A 60 9.65 6.43 -14.40
CA LEU A 60 10.04 5.99 -15.74
C LEU A 60 9.62 6.98 -16.85
N GLN A 61 9.18 8.20 -16.50
CA GLN A 61 8.67 9.16 -17.49
C GLN A 61 9.70 9.52 -18.57
N GLN A 62 11.00 9.54 -18.22
CA GLN A 62 12.09 9.81 -19.15
C GLN A 62 12.35 8.66 -20.14
N GLN A 63 11.81 7.47 -19.88
CA GLN A 63 12.02 6.29 -20.72
C GLN A 63 11.03 6.24 -21.88
N ARG A 64 11.43 5.64 -23.00
CA ARG A 64 10.55 5.49 -24.17
C ARG A 64 9.24 4.80 -23.81
N ARG A 65 8.15 5.17 -24.49
CA ARG A 65 6.79 4.62 -24.26
C ARG A 65 6.78 3.08 -24.28
N VAL A 66 7.52 2.46 -25.19
CA VAL A 66 7.65 1.00 -25.30
C VAL A 66 8.22 0.39 -24.02
N VAL A 67 9.30 0.98 -23.49
CA VAL A 67 9.94 0.55 -22.24
C VAL A 67 8.98 0.68 -21.06
N ARG A 68 8.26 1.81 -20.95
CA ARG A 68 7.25 2.01 -19.90
C ARG A 68 6.14 0.96 -19.97
N SER A 69 5.60 0.72 -21.16
CA SER A 69 4.54 -0.28 -21.38
C SER A 69 5.02 -1.69 -21.02
N TRP A 70 6.22 -2.05 -21.46
CA TRP A 70 6.86 -3.33 -21.18
C TRP A 70 7.08 -3.53 -19.68
N CYS A 71 7.64 -2.53 -18.97
CA CYS A 71 7.80 -2.56 -17.51
C CYS A 71 6.46 -2.72 -16.79
N ALA A 72 5.45 -1.97 -17.19
CA ALA A 72 4.12 -2.07 -16.59
C ALA A 72 3.53 -3.47 -16.76
N ARG A 73 3.69 -4.07 -17.94
CA ARG A 73 3.18 -5.42 -18.23
C ARG A 73 3.85 -6.46 -17.34
N ARG A 74 5.20 -6.46 -17.25
CA ARG A 74 5.92 -7.44 -16.41
C ARG A 74 5.54 -7.31 -14.93
N VAL A 75 5.40 -6.09 -14.42
CA VAL A 75 5.08 -5.85 -13.00
C VAL A 75 3.66 -6.32 -12.69
N ARG A 76 2.69 -6.03 -13.57
CA ARG A 76 1.32 -6.53 -13.41
C ARG A 76 1.27 -8.06 -13.39
N LEU A 77 1.97 -8.70 -14.33
CA LEU A 77 2.03 -10.16 -14.38
C LEU A 77 2.69 -10.74 -13.13
N ALA A 78 3.79 -10.13 -12.68
CA ALA A 78 4.49 -10.60 -11.49
C ALA A 78 3.63 -10.49 -10.24
N PHE A 79 2.92 -9.37 -10.08
CA PHE A 79 2.01 -9.15 -8.96
C PHE A 79 0.83 -10.12 -8.98
N GLN A 80 0.19 -10.32 -10.14
CA GLN A 80 -0.91 -11.28 -10.27
C GLN A 80 -0.47 -12.72 -9.98
N ARG A 81 0.72 -13.12 -10.44
CA ARG A 81 1.30 -14.44 -10.12
C ARG A 81 1.56 -14.59 -8.63
N ALA A 82 2.18 -13.57 -8.01
CA ALA A 82 2.45 -13.57 -6.58
C ALA A 82 1.16 -13.70 -5.75
N LEU A 83 0.09 -13.01 -6.12
CA LEU A 83 -1.23 -13.14 -5.48
C LEU A 83 -1.81 -14.56 -5.66
N LYS A 84 -1.78 -15.08 -6.89
CA LYS A 84 -2.32 -16.40 -7.22
C LYS A 84 -1.62 -17.53 -6.48
N GLU A 85 -0.30 -17.47 -6.37
CA GLU A 85 0.51 -18.42 -5.59
C GLU A 85 0.10 -18.47 -4.11
N ARG A 86 -0.43 -17.37 -3.58
CA ARG A 86 -0.87 -17.23 -2.19
C ARG A 86 -2.37 -17.46 -2.00
N GLY A 87 -3.06 -17.94 -3.04
CA GLY A 87 -4.48 -18.26 -3.01
C GLY A 87 -5.41 -17.05 -3.19
N PHE A 88 -4.91 -15.93 -3.73
CA PHE A 88 -5.71 -14.76 -4.06
C PHE A 88 -5.90 -14.59 -5.57
N ASP A 89 -7.07 -14.09 -5.96
CA ASP A 89 -7.35 -13.65 -7.31
C ASP A 89 -6.64 -12.31 -7.60
N ALA A 90 -6.61 -11.90 -8.87
CA ALA A 90 -6.06 -10.63 -9.31
C ALA A 90 -6.72 -9.41 -8.62
N GLU A 91 -7.95 -9.56 -8.12
CA GLU A 91 -8.69 -8.54 -7.37
C GLU A 91 -8.53 -8.68 -5.85
N GLY A 92 -7.67 -9.57 -5.36
CA GLY A 92 -7.43 -9.78 -3.93
C GLY A 92 -8.48 -10.63 -3.21
N ARG A 93 -9.43 -11.22 -3.94
CA ARG A 93 -10.40 -12.18 -3.39
C ARG A 93 -9.73 -13.54 -3.14
N ARG A 94 -10.10 -14.28 -2.10
CA ARG A 94 -9.55 -15.61 -1.84
C ARG A 94 -10.16 -16.63 -2.81
N ILE A 95 -9.34 -17.42 -3.51
CA ILE A 95 -9.79 -18.37 -4.56
C ILE A 95 -10.38 -19.66 -3.95
N LYS A 96 -9.99 -20.02 -2.72
CA LYS A 96 -10.55 -21.18 -2.01
C LYS A 96 -10.85 -20.80 -0.55
N PRO A 97 -12.07 -21.03 -0.03
CA PRO A 97 -12.25 -21.24 1.40
C PRO A 97 -11.61 -22.59 1.72
N SER A 98 -10.49 -22.59 2.45
CA SER A 98 -9.98 -23.84 3.03
C SER A 98 -11.03 -24.39 3.99
N SER A 99 -11.49 -25.62 3.76
CA SER A 99 -12.51 -26.31 4.55
C SER A 99 -12.13 -26.62 5.99
N ASP A 100 -10.88 -26.36 6.42
CA ASP A 100 -10.33 -26.93 7.66
C ASP A 100 -9.79 -25.91 8.68
N GLU A 101 -10.10 -24.62 8.56
CA GLU A 101 -9.71 -23.62 9.58
C GLU A 101 -10.90 -22.72 9.93
N PRO A 102 -11.30 -22.62 11.22
CA PRO A 102 -12.37 -21.72 11.64
C PRO A 102 -11.88 -20.29 11.39
N SER A 103 -12.37 -19.71 10.30
CA SER A 103 -12.01 -18.37 9.88
C SER A 103 -12.69 -17.36 10.80
N GLU A 104 -12.07 -17.06 11.93
CA GLU A 104 -12.38 -15.84 12.66
C GLU A 104 -11.98 -14.64 11.80
N GLY A 105 -12.99 -13.94 11.26
CA GLY A 105 -12.84 -12.64 10.61
C GLY A 105 -13.27 -12.62 9.14
N LYS A 106 -14.47 -12.06 8.92
CA LYS A 106 -15.07 -11.63 7.62
C LYS A 106 -14.16 -11.80 6.39
N ASP A 107 -14.41 -12.89 5.68
CA ASP A 107 -14.04 -13.23 4.29
C ASP A 107 -12.56 -13.42 3.90
N GLY A 108 -11.57 -13.15 4.74
CA GLY A 108 -10.16 -13.43 4.41
C GLY A 108 -9.61 -12.71 3.15
N ASN A 109 -10.40 -11.85 2.51
CA ASN A 109 -10.06 -11.12 1.29
C ASN A 109 -9.08 -9.97 1.56
N LEU A 110 -8.19 -9.72 0.61
CA LEU A 110 -7.30 -8.56 0.63
C LEU A 110 -8.07 -7.34 0.13
N VAL A 111 -8.44 -6.44 1.04
CA VAL A 111 -9.25 -5.25 0.72
C VAL A 111 -8.42 -3.98 0.89
N GLY A 112 -8.73 -2.95 0.11
CA GLY A 112 -8.17 -1.61 0.24
C GLY A 112 -7.57 -1.12 -1.07
N SER A 113 -6.49 -0.34 -0.99
CA SER A 113 -5.80 0.21 -2.15
C SER A 113 -4.31 0.02 -2.12
N ILE A 114 -3.74 -0.37 -3.25
CA ILE A 114 -2.29 -0.55 -3.45
C ILE A 114 -1.79 0.34 -4.59
N ASP A 115 -0.68 1.01 -4.35
CA ASP A 115 0.11 1.68 -5.37
C ASP A 115 1.49 1.04 -5.45
N ILE A 116 1.79 0.43 -6.59
CA ILE A 116 3.09 -0.19 -6.89
C ILE A 116 3.89 0.82 -7.71
N LEU A 117 4.84 1.50 -7.08
CA LEU A 117 5.74 2.41 -7.76
C LEU A 117 6.92 1.63 -8.33
N VAL A 118 7.09 1.68 -9.65
CA VAL A 118 8.20 1.04 -10.35
C VAL A 118 9.40 1.98 -10.33
N ARG A 119 10.57 1.46 -9.95
CA ARG A 119 11.84 2.20 -9.98
C ARG A 119 12.61 1.89 -11.28
N PRO A 120 13.50 2.80 -11.74
CA PRO A 120 14.30 2.62 -12.98
C PRO A 120 15.07 1.30 -13.06
N GLN A 121 15.51 0.78 -11.92
CA GLN A 121 16.26 -0.48 -11.80
C GLN A 121 15.50 -1.66 -12.43
N CYS A 122 14.16 -1.67 -12.38
CA CYS A 122 13.33 -2.73 -12.95
C CYS A 122 13.54 -2.97 -14.47
N ILE A 123 14.10 -1.99 -15.20
CA ILE A 123 14.32 -2.09 -16.65
C ILE A 123 15.43 -3.08 -16.98
N GLN A 124 16.53 -3.04 -16.22
CA GLN A 124 17.73 -3.83 -16.49
C GLN A 124 17.66 -5.23 -15.86
N GLU A 125 16.75 -5.42 -14.92
CA GLU A 125 16.66 -6.64 -14.13
C GLU A 125 15.92 -7.76 -14.89
N ASN A 126 16.39 -8.99 -14.65
CA ASN A 126 15.75 -10.19 -15.17
C ASN A 126 14.35 -10.37 -14.55
N TYR A 127 13.43 -10.93 -15.33
CA TYR A 127 12.08 -11.22 -14.88
C TYR A 127 12.03 -12.16 -13.66
N ALA A 128 12.95 -13.12 -13.55
CA ALA A 128 13.03 -14.00 -12.38
C ALA A 128 13.27 -13.18 -11.09
N THR A 129 14.20 -12.22 -11.13
CA THR A 129 14.48 -11.31 -10.01
C THR A 129 13.28 -10.40 -9.72
N VAL A 130 12.63 -9.87 -10.76
CA VAL A 130 11.38 -9.09 -10.64
C VAL A 130 10.29 -9.87 -9.93
N GLN A 131 10.12 -11.15 -10.27
CA GLN A 131 9.15 -12.03 -9.64
C GLN A 131 9.49 -12.29 -8.17
N ALA A 132 10.76 -12.57 -7.86
CA ALA A 132 11.21 -12.83 -6.49
C ALA A 132 11.01 -11.60 -5.58
N ASP A 133 11.39 -10.41 -6.06
CA ASP A 133 11.15 -9.13 -5.36
C ASP A 133 9.66 -8.92 -5.09
N MET A 134 8.81 -9.20 -6.09
CA MET A 134 7.37 -9.05 -5.95
C MET A 134 6.77 -10.06 -4.96
N ASN A 135 7.25 -11.31 -4.98
CA ASN A 135 6.83 -12.35 -4.04
C ASN A 135 7.10 -11.90 -2.59
N SER A 136 8.33 -11.46 -2.30
CA SER A 136 8.72 -10.93 -0.99
C SER A 136 7.86 -9.73 -0.55
N LEU A 137 7.49 -8.84 -1.48
CA LEU A 137 6.61 -7.71 -1.20
C LEU A 137 5.18 -8.13 -0.84
N VAL A 138 4.62 -9.12 -1.55
CA VAL A 138 3.28 -9.63 -1.26
C VAL A 138 3.26 -10.41 0.05
N ASP A 139 4.32 -11.16 0.37
CA ASP A 139 4.46 -11.80 1.68
C ASP A 139 4.45 -10.77 2.81
N SER A 140 5.26 -9.72 2.66
CA SER A 140 5.34 -8.63 3.63
C SER A 140 3.98 -7.94 3.82
N LEU A 141 3.22 -7.76 2.73
CA LEU A 141 1.88 -7.19 2.76
C LEU A 141 0.91 -8.06 3.57
N ILE A 142 0.88 -9.36 3.31
CA ILE A 142 -0.03 -10.31 3.98
C ILE A 142 0.34 -10.45 5.46
N GLN A 143 1.63 -10.57 5.77
CA GLN A 143 2.10 -10.61 7.16
C GLN A 143 1.70 -9.35 7.92
N ASN A 144 1.84 -8.17 7.31
CA ASN A 144 1.44 -6.92 7.94
C ASN A 144 -0.08 -6.82 8.16
N ARG A 145 -0.88 -7.39 7.26
CA ARG A 145 -2.34 -7.51 7.47
C ARG A 145 -2.63 -8.36 8.72
N ASN A 146 -2.05 -9.55 8.81
CA ASN A 146 -2.30 -10.48 9.92
C ASN A 146 -1.85 -9.89 11.28
N LYS A 147 -0.78 -9.08 11.28
CA LYS A 147 -0.34 -8.35 12.49
C LYS A 147 -1.28 -7.23 12.91
N GLY A 148 -2.07 -6.68 11.98
CA GLY A 148 -3.04 -5.61 12.27
C GLY A 148 -4.31 -6.08 12.97
N ASP A 149 -4.63 -7.37 12.89
CA ASP A 149 -5.79 -8.01 13.56
C ASP A 149 -5.48 -8.46 15.01
N GLN A 150 -4.21 -8.47 15.41
CA GLN A 150 -3.83 -8.72 16.80
C GLN A 150 -4.10 -7.45 17.63
N PRO A 151 -4.98 -7.49 18.66
CA PRO A 151 -5.17 -6.35 19.53
C PRO A 151 -3.84 -6.02 20.22
N LYS A 152 -3.32 -4.80 19.98
CA LYS A 152 -2.15 -4.30 20.71
C LYS A 152 -2.46 -4.37 22.20
N ALA A 153 -1.76 -5.26 22.92
CA ALA A 153 -1.76 -5.29 24.38
C ALA A 153 -1.44 -3.89 24.93
N PRO A 154 -2.12 -3.44 26.00
CA PRO A 154 -1.86 -2.13 26.58
C PRO A 154 -0.42 -2.09 27.09
N ARG A 155 0.41 -1.24 26.48
CA ARG A 155 1.70 -0.87 27.04
C ARG A 155 1.42 -0.03 28.29
N ASN A 156 1.64 -0.63 29.45
CA ASN A 156 1.63 0.06 30.74
C ASN A 156 2.68 1.18 30.72
N GLU A 157 2.24 2.42 30.59
CA GLU A 157 3.06 3.59 30.91
C GLU A 157 3.11 3.75 32.43
N GLY A 158 3.96 2.94 33.05
CA GLY A 158 4.40 3.13 34.42
C GLY A 158 5.90 3.32 34.42
N VAL A 159 6.35 4.55 34.67
CA VAL A 159 7.25 4.91 35.77
C VAL A 159 7.35 6.43 35.77
N LYS A 160 6.75 7.03 36.81
CA LYS A 160 6.97 8.42 37.24
C LYS A 160 8.45 8.56 37.62
N VAL A 161 9.16 9.52 37.03
CA VAL A 161 10.37 10.05 37.67
C VAL A 161 10.11 11.51 38.00
N SER A 162 9.88 11.74 39.29
CA SER A 162 9.83 13.05 39.92
C SER A 162 11.26 13.56 40.09
N PHE A 163 11.56 14.76 39.60
CA PHE A 163 12.71 15.52 40.04
C PHE A 163 12.22 16.79 40.75
N LYS A 164 12.45 16.83 42.07
CA LYS A 164 12.27 17.99 42.93
C LYS A 164 13.53 18.87 42.89
N ASN A 165 13.27 20.18 42.80
CA ASN A 165 13.96 21.33 43.39
C ASN A 165 15.47 21.58 43.12
N SER A 166 15.80 22.81 42.73
CA SER A 166 16.32 23.77 43.73
C SER A 166 16.27 25.22 43.24
N GLN A 167 15.94 26.10 44.19
CA GLN A 167 15.99 27.55 44.11
C GLN A 167 17.40 28.07 43.81
N GLY A 168 17.47 29.21 43.12
CA GLY A 168 18.65 30.07 43.02
C GLY A 168 18.22 31.50 42.77
N ASN A 169 18.21 32.31 43.83
CA ASN A 169 18.06 33.76 43.82
C ASN A 169 19.00 34.44 42.82
N ASN A 170 18.60 35.60 42.28
CA ASN A 170 19.37 36.84 42.43
C ASN A 170 18.53 38.08 42.04
N LYS A 171 18.23 38.89 43.06
CA LYS A 171 17.88 40.32 42.96
C LYS A 171 19.17 41.13 43.02
N SER A 172 19.31 42.15 42.17
CA SER A 172 20.08 43.40 42.40
C SER A 172 20.00 44.27 41.13
N THR A 173 19.13 45.29 41.10
CA THR A 173 19.39 46.74 41.32
C THR A 173 20.02 47.50 40.14
N SER A 174 19.19 48.40 39.59
CA SER A 174 19.42 49.83 39.28
C SER A 174 20.79 50.31 38.80
N ASN A 175 20.79 50.93 37.61
CA ASN A 175 21.10 52.35 37.41
C ASN A 175 20.42 52.85 36.13
#